data_AF-A0A1Q3LWC4-F1
#
_entry.id   AF-A0A1Q3LWC4-F1
#
_cell.length_a   1.000
_cell.length_b   1.000
_cell.length_c   1.000
_cell.angle_alpha   90.00
_cell.angle_beta   90.00
_cell.angle_gamma   90.00
#
_symmetry.space_group_name_H-M   'P 1'
#
loop_
_entity.id
_entity.type
_entity.pdbx_description
1 polymer ?
#
loop_
_entity_poly.entity_id
_entity_poly.type
_entity_poly.pdbx_seq_one_letter_code
_entity_poly.pdbx_strand_id
1 'polypeptide(L)' 'MVNGTYLEAARAALARAAWTRGAAPTYDEEAVVDLLTDLRHWCSAAGIDFPRCDHLAWAHHQDEIGGAS' A
#
# COMPACT_ATOMS: atom_id res chain seq x y z
N MET A 1 -11.93 0.26 -14.92
CA MET A 1 -12.22 -0.98 -14.16
C MET A 1 -11.06 -1.21 -13.21
N VAL A 2 -11.28 -1.30 -11.90
CA VAL A 2 -10.19 -1.63 -10.96
C VAL A 2 -9.69 -3.03 -11.31
N ASN A 3 -8.41 -3.14 -11.61
CA ASN A 3 -7.79 -4.42 -11.95
C ASN A 3 -7.80 -5.32 -10.70
N GLY A 4 -8.38 -6.52 -10.79
CA GLY A 4 -8.51 -7.44 -9.66
C GLY A 4 -7.16 -7.80 -9.03
N THR A 5 -6.07 -7.69 -9.79
CA THR A 5 -4.71 -7.90 -9.32
C THR A 5 -4.25 -6.88 -8.28
N TYR A 6 -4.71 -5.63 -8.34
CA TYR A 6 -4.35 -4.60 -7.34
C TYR A 6 -4.93 -4.90 -5.97
N LEU A 7 -6.19 -5.37 -5.94
CA LEU A 7 -6.87 -5.75 -4.69
C LEU A 7 -6.22 -6.97 -4.05
N GLU A 8 -5.89 -8.00 -4.84
CA GLU A 8 -5.23 -9.19 -4.32
C GLU A 8 -3.80 -8.91 -3.84
N ALA A 9 -3.06 -8.03 -4.53
CA ALA A 9 -1.74 -7.59 -4.08
C ALA A 9 -1.81 -6.85 -2.74
N ALA A 10 -2.78 -5.93 -2.58
CA ALA A 10 -2.99 -5.21 -1.33
C ALA A 10 -3.37 -6.15 -0.18
N ARG A 11 -4.28 -7.11 -0.43
CA ARG A 11 -4.66 -8.14 0.56
C ARG A 11 -3.47 -8.99 0.98
N ALA A 12 -2.65 -9.42 0.03
CA ALA A 12 -1.46 -10.21 0.32
C ALA A 12 -0.45 -9.44 1.18
N ALA A 13 -0.25 -8.14 0.90
CA ALA A 13 0.62 -7.28 1.69
C ALA A 13 0.13 -7.14 3.14
N LEU A 14 -1.17 -6.84 3.31
CA LEU A 14 -1.81 -6.72 4.64
C LEU A 14 -1.70 -8.03 5.43
N ALA A 15 -2.02 -9.16 4.81
CA ALA A 15 -1.91 -10.47 5.46
C ALA A 15 -0.47 -10.77 5.88
N ARG A 16 0.52 -10.45 5.03
CA ARG A 16 1.93 -10.68 5.35
C ARG A 16 2.43 -9.81 6.50
N ALA A 17 1.96 -8.56 6.56
CA ALA A 17 2.29 -7.64 7.64
C ALA A 17 1.70 -8.12 8.98
N ALA A 18 0.43 -8.52 9.00
CA ALA A 18 -0.21 -9.11 10.17
C ALA A 18 0.52 -10.37 10.67
N TRP A 19 0.90 -11.28 9.76
CA TRP A 19 1.66 -12.48 10.10
C TRP A 19 3.02 -12.17 10.72
N THR A 20 3.72 -11.12 10.25
CA THR A 20 5.00 -10.70 10.83
C THR A 20 4.84 -10.21 12.27
N ARG A 21 3.67 -9.65 12.62
CA ARG A 21 3.31 -9.25 13.98
C ARG A 21 2.74 -10.40 14.83
N GLY A 22 2.59 -11.61 14.28
CA GLY A 22 1.94 -12.73 14.95
C GLY A 22 0.42 -12.56 15.13
N ALA A 23 -0.20 -11.67 14.35
CA ALA A 23 -1.63 -11.38 14.39
C ALA A 23 -2.37 -12.05 13.22
N ALA A 24 -3.68 -12.26 13.41
CA ALA A 24 -4.56 -12.63 12.31
C ALA A 24 -4.73 -11.45 11.34
N PRO A 25 -4.77 -11.68 10.00
CA PRO A 25 -5.01 -10.62 9.03
C PRO A 25 -6.33 -9.89 9.26
N THR A 26 -6.28 -8.57 9.35
CA THR A 26 -7.43 -7.66 9.23
C THR A 26 -7.27 -6.82 7.96
N TYR A 27 -8.38 -6.29 7.45
CA TYR A 27 -8.44 -5.51 6.20
C TYR A 27 -9.21 -4.21 6.40
N ASP A 28 -9.18 -3.68 7.63
CA ASP A 28 -9.77 -2.41 8.01
C ASP A 28 -8.79 -1.25 7.79
N GLU A 29 -9.26 -0.04 8.07
CA GLU A 29 -8.47 1.18 7.93
C GLU A 29 -7.22 1.17 8.81
N GLU A 30 -7.31 0.62 10.03
CA GLU A 30 -6.18 0.51 10.96
C GLU A 30 -5.07 -0.36 10.39
N ALA A 31 -5.40 -1.52 9.80
CA ALA A 31 -4.42 -2.39 9.14
C ALA A 31 -3.69 -1.69 7.97
N VAL A 32 -4.40 -0.84 7.23
CA VAL A 32 -3.82 -0.05 6.14
C VAL A 32 -2.86 1.01 6.70
N VAL A 33 -3.27 1.73 7.75
CA VAL A 33 -2.44 2.75 8.40
C VAL A 33 -1.17 2.13 8.97
N ASP A 34 -1.27 0.97 9.62
CA ASP A 34 -0.12 0.24 10.15
C ASP A 34 0.86 -0.16 9.05
N LEU A 35 0.36 -0.73 7.94
CA LEU A 35 1.19 -1.10 6.80
C LEU A 35 1.90 0.13 6.19
N LEU A 36 1.19 1.26 6.04
CA LEU A 36 1.78 2.50 5.55
C LEU A 36 2.86 3.03 6.51
N THR A 37 2.66 2.87 7.82
CA THR A 37 3.63 3.25 8.85
C THR A 37 4.89 2.38 8.77
N ASP A 38 4.74 1.07 8.60
CA ASP A 38 5.86 0.14 8.40
C ASP A 38 6.67 0.50 7.15
N LEU A 39 5.99 0.82 6.04
CA LEU A 39 6.64 1.23 4.79
C LEU A 39 7.43 2.54 4.96
N ARG A 40 6.91 3.50 5.73
CA ARG A 40 7.64 4.75 6.04
C ARG A 40 8.92 4.46 6.83
N HIS A 41 8.87 3.59 7.83
CA HIS A 41 10.06 3.17 8.58
C HIS A 41 11.08 2.47 7.68
N TRP A 42 10.62 1.55 6.83
CA TRP A 42 11.49 0.86 5.89
C TRP A 42 12.14 1.81 4.88
N CYS A 43 11.36 2.70 4.26
CA CYS A 43 11.88 3.69 3.33
C CYS A 43 12.93 4.60 3.98
N SER A 44 12.68 5.04 5.22
CA SER A 44 13.67 5.81 5.99
C SER A 44 14.97 5.04 6.21
N ALA A 45 14.90 3.75 6.53
CA ALA A 45 16.08 2.90 6.70
C ALA A 45 16.80 2.60 5.37
N ALA A 46 16.06 2.51 4.26
CA ALA A 46 16.59 2.20 2.93
C ALA A 46 17.05 3.44 2.13
N GLY A 47 16.85 4.65 2.66
CA GLY A 47 17.15 5.90 1.93
C GLY A 47 16.19 6.20 0.77
N ILE A 48 14.95 5.69 0.85
CA ILE A 48 13.89 5.90 -0.15
C ILE A 48 13.01 7.07 0.29
N ASP A 49 12.72 7.98 -0.64
CA ASP A 49 11.83 9.13 -0.42
C ASP A 49 10.36 8.69 -0.48
N PHE A 50 9.82 8.29 0.68
CA PHE A 50 8.43 7.85 0.79
C PHE A 50 7.42 8.92 0.32
N PRO A 51 7.50 10.19 0.74
CA PRO A 51 6.61 11.24 0.22
C PRO A 51 6.58 11.33 -1.32
N ARG A 52 7.74 11.21 -1.97
CA ARG A 52 7.80 11.17 -3.44
C ARG A 52 7.13 9.92 -4.02
N CYS A 53 7.38 8.75 -3.44
CA CYS A 53 6.73 7.51 -3.85
C CYS A 53 5.20 7.60 -3.73
N ASP A 54 4.70 8.12 -2.62
CA ASP A 54 3.27 8.30 -2.35
C ASP A 54 2.62 9.25 -3.37
N HIS A 55 3.26 10.39 -3.65
CA HIS A 55 2.78 11.33 -4.66
C HIS A 55 2.71 10.70 -6.06
N LEU A 56 3.73 9.94 -6.46
CA LEU A 56 3.74 9.26 -7.75
C LEU A 56 2.69 8.14 -7.83
N ALA A 57 2.51 7.37 -6.75
CA ALA A 57 1.47 6.35 -6.66
C ALA A 57 0.06 6.97 -6.81
N TRP A 58 -0.19 8.10 -6.15
CA TRP A 58 -1.42 8.87 -6.34
C TRP A 58 -1.59 9.32 -7.80
N ALA A 59 -0.55 9.89 -8.42
CA ALA A 59 -0.62 10.35 -9.81
C ALA A 59 -0.94 9.19 -10.78
N HIS A 60 -0.31 8.02 -10.60
CA HIS A 60 -0.62 6.83 -11.39
C HIS A 60 -2.06 6.36 -11.20
N HIS A 61 -2.54 6.31 -9.95
CA HIS A 61 -3.94 5.95 -9.69
C HIS A 61 -4.91 6.94 -10.35
N GLN A 62 -4.64 8.25 -10.29
CA GLN A 62 -5.46 9.27 -10.92
C GLN A 62 -5.48 9.13 -12.46
N ASP A 63 -4.34 8.81 -13.07
CA ASP A 63 -4.25 8.54 -14.51
C ASP A 63 -5.05 7.29 -14.90
N GLU A 64 -4.97 6.22 -14.11
CA GLU A 64 -5.74 4.98 -14.36
C GLU A 64 -7.26 5.18 -14.26
N ILE A 65 -7.74 6.04 -13.36
CA ILE A 65 -9.18 6.32 -13.21
C ILE A 65 -9.68 7.45 -14.11
N GLY A 66 -8.81 8.38 -14.51
CA GLY A 66 -9.12 9.53 -15.35
C GLY A 66 -8.85 9.32 -16.85
N GLY A 67 -8.04 8.33 -17.20
CA GLY A 67 -7.59 7.99 -18.56
C GLY A 67 -8.55 7.12 -19.36
N ALA A 68 -9.85 7.27 -19.17
CA ALA A 68 -10.86 6.82 -20.13
C ALA A 68 -11.38 8.06 -20.87
N SER A 69 -10.66 8.45 -21.93
CA SER A 69 -11.24 9.30 -22.98
C SER A 69 -12.06 8.44 -23.94
#